data_AF-A0A510KT01-F1
#
_entry.id   AF-A0A510KT01-F1
#
_cell.length_a   1.000
_cell.length_b   1.000
_cell.length_c   1.000
_cell.angle_alpha   90.00
_cell.angle_beta   90.00
_cell.angle_gamma   90.00
#
_symmetry.space_group_name_H-M   'P 1'
#
loop_
_entity.id
_entity.type
_entity.pdbx_description
1 polymer ?
#
loop_
_entity_poly.entity_id
_entity_poly.type
_entity_poly.pdbx_seq_one_letter_code
_entity_poly.pdbx_strand_id
1 'polypeptide(L)'
;MKKIFLGLFILGTLGMAQQNYEVYVKNGVKISQSEADRDSKEIDKIINDKIISRYNNEGKKVIIGKAKELYNKYMDALMDNIVQNSPKNQRQIFKEFLSRLTGIISQNGFDTLDKMDISIKEISFLSKNKAKVSISIKYKDINDIDTDEIIEEALKKSGITDKELDHFEKVSKAKIDKFYEYLENKIKEEIKDSDYSESTTEMEIEKVDGKWQVNFDYNDLINETLKNLEDSFESMKNDIDD
;
A
#
# COMPACT_ATOMS: atom_id res chain seq x y z
N MET A 1 -3.62 14.32 -5.22
CA MET A 1 -3.68 13.14 -4.33
C MET A 1 -3.77 11.78 -5.05
N LYS A 2 -4.01 11.72 -6.38
CA LYS A 2 -4.24 10.47 -7.14
C LYS A 2 -3.04 9.49 -7.28
N LYS A 3 -1.81 9.86 -6.89
CA LYS A 3 -0.58 9.05 -7.18
C LYS A 3 0.13 8.47 -5.95
N ILE A 4 -0.41 8.71 -4.77
CA ILE A 4 0.40 8.74 -3.55
C ILE A 4 0.22 7.51 -2.66
N PHE A 5 -1.01 7.06 -2.39
CA PHE A 5 -1.19 6.03 -1.34
C PHE A 5 -0.71 4.64 -1.73
N LEU A 6 -0.74 4.30 -3.02
CA LEU A 6 -0.33 2.98 -3.51
C LEU A 6 1.13 2.95 -3.95
N GLY A 7 1.60 4.02 -4.60
CA GLY A 7 3.00 4.16 -5.01
C GLY A 7 3.97 4.04 -3.84
N LEU A 8 3.56 4.43 -2.62
CA LEU A 8 4.42 4.45 -1.45
C LEU A 8 4.66 3.09 -0.78
N PHE A 9 3.69 2.18 -0.86
CA PHE A 9 3.90 0.81 -0.39
C PHE A 9 4.85 0.03 -1.31
N ILE A 10 4.78 0.34 -2.60
CA ILE A 10 5.62 -0.25 -3.64
C ILE A 10 7.02 0.39 -3.63
N LEU A 11 7.14 1.71 -3.44
CA LEU A 11 8.44 2.41 -3.37
C LEU A 11 9.22 2.14 -2.08
N GLY A 12 8.55 1.95 -0.94
CA GLY A 12 9.20 1.60 0.33
C GLY A 12 9.85 0.21 0.34
N THR A 13 9.47 -0.68 -0.60
CA THR A 13 10.10 -1.99 -0.82
C THR A 13 11.01 -2.04 -2.05
N LEU A 14 10.99 -1.00 -2.89
CA LEU A 14 11.84 -0.85 -4.08
C LEU A 14 13.08 0.02 -3.86
N GLY A 15 13.21 0.67 -2.69
CA GLY A 15 14.32 1.58 -2.37
C GLY A 15 15.67 0.93 -2.02
N MET A 16 15.73 -0.39 -1.78
CA MET A 16 16.95 -1.09 -1.34
C MET A 16 17.22 -2.38 -2.11
N ALA A 17 17.22 -2.30 -3.44
CA ALA A 17 17.95 -3.26 -4.27
C ALA A 17 18.13 -2.70 -5.69
N GLN A 18 18.64 -1.49 -5.82
CA GLN A 18 19.25 -1.04 -7.08
C GLN A 18 20.69 -0.64 -6.84
N GLN A 19 21.55 -1.66 -6.70
CA GLN A 19 22.92 -1.54 -7.20
C GLN A 19 23.06 -2.43 -8.43
N ASN A 20 23.50 -1.80 -9.51
CA ASN A 20 23.68 -2.35 -10.85
C ASN A 20 24.37 -3.72 -10.83
N TYR A 21 23.72 -4.73 -11.41
CA TYR A 21 24.42 -5.83 -12.06
C TYR A 21 23.74 -6.13 -13.40
N GLU A 22 24.46 -5.80 -14.47
CA GLU A 22 24.27 -6.50 -15.75
C GLU A 22 24.69 -7.98 -15.60
N VAL A 23 24.17 -8.79 -16.53
CA VAL A 23 24.70 -10.07 -17.06
C VAL A 23 23.91 -11.35 -16.71
N TYR A 24 23.09 -11.75 -17.68
CA TYR A 24 23.13 -13.00 -18.46
C TYR A 24 23.80 -14.29 -17.92
N VAL A 25 23.10 -15.39 -18.23
CA VAL A 25 23.51 -16.80 -18.46
C VAL A 25 23.26 -17.85 -17.36
N LYS A 26 22.46 -18.84 -17.79
CA LYS A 26 22.24 -20.20 -17.31
C LYS A 26 23.59 -20.93 -17.08
N ASN A 27 24.18 -20.77 -15.89
CA ASN A 27 25.56 -21.14 -15.57
C ASN A 27 25.72 -22.52 -14.90
N GLY A 28 25.91 -23.60 -15.67
CA GLY A 28 26.86 -24.69 -15.34
C GLY A 28 26.93 -25.34 -13.95
N VAL A 29 25.96 -25.13 -13.03
CA VAL A 29 26.01 -25.66 -11.67
C VAL A 29 25.71 -27.15 -11.69
N LYS A 30 26.67 -27.97 -11.24
CA LYS A 30 26.47 -29.42 -11.07
C LYS A 30 25.82 -29.71 -9.72
N ILE A 31 24.50 -29.57 -9.64
CA ILE A 31 23.68 -30.15 -8.57
C ILE A 31 22.79 -31.25 -9.16
N SER A 32 22.51 -32.31 -8.41
CA SER A 32 21.50 -33.28 -8.86
C SER A 32 20.11 -32.68 -8.72
N GLN A 33 19.16 -33.12 -9.54
CA GLN A 33 17.75 -32.70 -9.40
C GLN A 33 17.21 -33.01 -8.00
N SER A 34 17.57 -34.17 -7.44
CA SER A 34 17.19 -34.56 -6.07
C SER A 34 17.76 -33.64 -4.99
N GLU A 35 18.99 -33.11 -5.19
CA GLU A 35 19.59 -32.13 -4.30
C GLU A 35 18.88 -30.79 -4.44
N ALA A 36 18.60 -30.34 -5.67
CA ALA A 36 17.84 -29.12 -5.96
C ALA A 36 16.44 -29.17 -5.32
N ASP A 37 15.69 -30.26 -5.50
CA ASP A 37 14.32 -30.40 -4.99
C ASP A 37 14.26 -30.39 -3.46
N ARG A 38 15.23 -31.04 -2.80
CA ARG A 38 15.35 -31.05 -1.35
C ARG A 38 15.69 -29.64 -0.84
N ASP A 39 16.70 -29.02 -1.44
CA ASP A 39 17.20 -27.72 -1.02
C ASP A 39 16.15 -26.62 -1.27
N SER A 40 15.40 -26.67 -2.38
CA SER A 40 14.29 -25.76 -2.65
C SER A 40 13.19 -25.87 -1.59
N LYS A 41 12.85 -27.08 -1.12
CA LYS A 41 11.86 -27.26 -0.04
C LYS A 41 12.35 -26.69 1.30
N GLU A 42 13.65 -26.81 1.58
CA GLU A 42 14.24 -26.22 2.79
C GLU A 42 14.23 -24.69 2.72
N ILE A 43 14.66 -24.12 1.60
CA ILE A 43 14.65 -22.68 1.33
C ILE A 43 13.21 -22.14 1.40
N ASP A 44 12.27 -22.78 0.71
CA ASP A 44 10.86 -22.40 0.70
C ASP A 44 10.31 -22.30 2.13
N LYS A 45 10.56 -23.32 2.96
CA LYS A 45 10.15 -23.31 4.36
C LYS A 45 10.81 -22.17 5.14
N ILE A 46 12.10 -21.93 4.98
CA ILE A 46 12.82 -20.85 5.69
C ILE A 46 12.21 -19.49 5.36
N ILE A 47 11.96 -19.22 4.08
CA ILE A 47 11.42 -17.93 3.63
C ILE A 47 9.97 -17.75 4.09
N ASN A 48 9.15 -18.80 3.97
CA ASN A 48 7.78 -18.77 4.47
C ASN A 48 7.72 -18.53 5.99
N ASP A 49 8.51 -19.26 6.77
CA ASP A 49 8.47 -19.18 8.23
C ASP A 49 9.07 -17.87 8.76
N LYS A 50 10.23 -17.44 8.24
CA LYS A 50 10.97 -16.30 8.81
C LYS A 50 10.56 -14.94 8.25
N ILE A 51 10.03 -14.89 7.02
CA ILE A 51 9.80 -13.63 6.31
C ILE A 51 8.31 -13.44 6.04
N ILE A 52 7.70 -14.31 5.23
CA ILE A 52 6.33 -14.13 4.75
C ILE A 52 5.32 -14.23 5.91
N SER A 53 5.42 -15.28 6.73
CA SER A 53 4.54 -15.46 7.89
C SER A 53 4.70 -14.31 8.89
N ARG A 54 5.94 -13.89 9.16
CA ARG A 54 6.20 -12.78 10.08
C ARG A 54 5.65 -11.45 9.54
N TYR A 55 5.81 -11.18 8.25
CA TYR A 55 5.17 -10.03 7.59
C TYR A 55 3.65 -10.06 7.74
N ASN A 56 3.00 -11.19 7.41
CA ASN A 56 1.55 -11.31 7.45
C ASN A 56 0.98 -11.16 8.88
N ASN A 57 1.72 -11.63 9.88
CA ASN A 57 1.26 -11.60 11.29
C ASN A 57 1.63 -10.31 12.03
N GLU A 58 2.80 -9.72 11.76
CA GLU A 58 3.36 -8.61 12.53
C GLU A 58 3.54 -7.36 11.67
N GLY A 59 4.42 -7.43 10.66
CA GLY A 59 4.88 -6.25 9.92
C GLY A 59 3.77 -5.49 9.22
N LYS A 60 2.85 -6.20 8.58
CA LYS A 60 1.72 -5.61 7.86
C LYS A 60 0.86 -4.73 8.76
N LYS A 61 0.57 -5.19 9.99
CA LYS A 61 -0.20 -4.42 10.97
C LYS A 61 0.56 -3.16 11.41
N VAL A 62 1.87 -3.26 11.61
CA VAL A 62 2.72 -2.13 12.01
C VAL A 62 2.74 -1.08 10.90
N ILE A 63 2.97 -1.50 9.65
CA ILE A 63 3.04 -0.60 8.48
C ILE A 63 1.68 0.08 8.24
N ILE A 64 0.59 -0.69 8.19
CA ILE A 64 -0.76 -0.12 8.00
C ILE A 64 -1.13 0.82 9.16
N GLY A 65 -0.78 0.46 10.40
CA GLY A 65 -1.01 1.30 11.56
C GLY A 65 -0.31 2.65 11.46
N LYS A 66 0.97 2.64 11.06
CA LYS A 66 1.74 3.87 10.84
C LYS A 66 1.20 4.70 9.68
N ALA A 67 0.84 4.06 8.56
CA ALA A 67 0.25 4.75 7.42
C ALA A 67 -1.07 5.46 7.79
N LYS A 68 -1.92 4.81 8.60
CA LYS A 68 -3.15 5.42 9.14
C LYS A 68 -2.85 6.62 10.03
N GLU A 69 -1.87 6.52 10.92
CA GLU A 69 -1.44 7.62 11.79
C GLU A 69 -0.98 8.83 10.98
N LEU A 70 -0.07 8.61 10.01
CA LEU A 70 0.47 9.68 9.16
C LEU A 70 -0.60 10.30 8.27
N TYR A 71 -1.47 9.47 7.68
CA TYR A 71 -2.61 9.94 6.89
C TYR A 71 -3.53 10.86 7.69
N ASN A 72 -3.92 10.44 8.90
CA ASN A 72 -4.81 11.25 9.74
C ASN A 72 -4.15 12.59 10.08
N LYS A 73 -2.86 12.62 10.44
CA LYS A 73 -2.13 13.87 10.70
C LYS A 73 -2.10 14.79 9.48
N TYR A 74 -1.81 14.23 8.30
CA TYR A 74 -1.79 14.97 7.04
C TYR A 74 -3.18 15.56 6.73
N MET A 75 -4.22 14.74 6.82
CA MET A 75 -5.59 15.17 6.53
C MET A 75 -6.11 16.17 7.54
N ASP A 76 -5.79 16.04 8.83
CA ASP A 76 -6.18 17.01 9.85
C ASP A 76 -5.60 18.41 9.54
N ALA A 77 -4.31 18.48 9.17
CA ALA A 77 -3.67 19.74 8.78
C ALA A 77 -4.29 20.34 7.51
N LEU A 78 -4.54 19.51 6.49
CA LEU A 78 -5.17 19.93 5.23
C LEU A 78 -6.62 20.41 5.47
N MET A 79 -7.40 19.69 6.26
CA MET A 79 -8.78 20.07 6.62
C MET A 79 -8.82 21.39 7.37
N ASP A 80 -7.90 21.63 8.31
CA ASP A 80 -7.84 22.90 9.05
C ASP A 80 -7.55 24.10 8.13
N ASN A 81 -6.76 23.91 7.06
CA ASN A 81 -6.55 24.93 6.04
C ASN A 81 -7.81 25.14 5.17
N ILE A 82 -8.35 24.06 4.59
CA ILE A 82 -9.51 24.12 3.68
C ILE A 82 -10.72 24.76 4.37
N VAL A 83 -11.03 24.35 5.60
CA VAL A 83 -12.20 24.81 6.35
C VAL A 83 -12.09 26.29 6.74
N GLN A 84 -10.89 26.86 6.83
CA GLN A 84 -10.74 28.29 7.09
C GLN A 84 -11.30 29.15 5.95
N ASN A 85 -11.29 28.64 4.72
CA ASN A 85 -11.85 29.32 3.55
C ASN A 85 -13.38 29.25 3.48
N SER A 86 -14.02 28.40 4.30
CA SER A 86 -15.48 28.33 4.38
C SER A 86 -16.07 29.38 5.34
N PRO A 87 -17.32 29.83 5.09
CA PRO A 87 -18.06 30.69 6.02
C PRO A 87 -18.08 30.13 7.44
N LYS A 88 -17.87 30.99 8.45
CA LYS A 88 -17.73 30.58 9.87
C LYS A 88 -18.86 29.67 10.37
N ASN A 89 -20.08 29.90 9.91
CA ASN A 89 -21.27 29.13 10.28
C ASN A 89 -21.34 27.74 9.63
N GLN A 90 -20.52 27.46 8.62
CA GLN A 90 -20.47 26.17 7.93
C GLN A 90 -19.28 25.31 8.33
N ARG A 91 -18.24 25.92 8.90
CA ARG A 91 -16.92 25.29 9.13
C ARG A 91 -17.00 23.93 9.82
N GLN A 92 -17.76 23.83 10.92
CA GLN A 92 -17.87 22.59 11.68
C GLN A 92 -18.53 21.47 10.84
N ILE A 93 -19.66 21.79 10.22
CA ILE A 93 -20.42 20.83 9.40
C ILE A 93 -19.59 20.38 8.19
N PHE A 94 -18.85 21.30 7.57
CA PHE A 94 -17.98 20.99 6.45
C PHE A 94 -16.77 20.14 6.87
N LYS A 95 -16.16 20.43 8.03
CA LYS A 95 -15.08 19.60 8.60
C LYS A 95 -15.55 18.17 8.87
N GLU A 96 -16.72 18.01 9.47
CA GLU A 96 -17.33 16.69 9.70
C GLU A 96 -17.60 15.95 8.39
N PHE A 97 -18.07 16.66 7.37
CA PHE A 97 -18.31 16.08 6.05
C PHE A 97 -17.01 15.58 5.41
N LEU A 98 -15.99 16.43 5.32
CA LEU A 98 -14.68 16.07 4.76
C LEU A 98 -14.01 14.94 5.54
N SER A 99 -14.11 14.95 6.87
CA SER A 99 -13.55 13.90 7.71
C SER A 99 -14.17 12.53 7.40
N ARG A 100 -15.50 12.46 7.22
CA ARG A 100 -16.15 11.19 6.87
C ARG A 100 -15.89 10.77 5.42
N LEU A 101 -15.86 11.72 4.47
CA LEU A 101 -15.48 11.45 3.08
C LEU A 101 -14.09 10.84 2.97
N THR A 102 -13.11 11.44 3.64
CA THR A 102 -11.71 11.02 3.63
C THR A 102 -11.52 9.71 4.41
N GLY A 103 -12.28 9.51 5.48
CA GLY A 103 -12.37 8.24 6.19
C GLY A 103 -12.85 7.09 5.30
N ILE A 104 -13.88 7.29 4.47
CA ILE A 104 -14.38 6.26 3.54
C ILE A 104 -13.31 5.90 2.50
N ILE A 105 -12.71 6.92 1.86
CA ILE A 105 -11.70 6.71 0.81
C ILE A 105 -10.48 5.98 1.39
N SER A 106 -9.93 6.48 2.49
CA SER A 106 -8.72 5.92 3.11
C SER A 106 -8.94 4.52 3.67
N GLN A 107 -10.07 4.26 4.33
CA GLN A 107 -10.36 2.93 4.87
C GLN A 107 -10.42 1.88 3.75
N ASN A 108 -11.10 2.17 2.64
CA ASN A 108 -11.13 1.26 1.49
C ASN A 108 -9.73 1.09 0.85
N GLY A 109 -8.93 2.16 0.78
CA GLY A 109 -7.53 2.09 0.32
C GLY A 109 -6.64 1.24 1.25
N PHE A 110 -6.75 1.38 2.57
CA PHE A 110 -6.00 0.56 3.51
C PHE A 110 -6.44 -0.90 3.48
N ASP A 111 -7.72 -1.17 3.20
CA ASP A 111 -8.23 -2.54 3.07
C ASP A 111 -7.69 -3.24 1.81
N THR A 112 -7.22 -2.51 0.78
CA THR A 112 -6.51 -3.13 -0.36
C THR A 112 -5.08 -3.51 0.01
N LEU A 113 -4.38 -2.67 0.78
CA LEU A 113 -3.07 -3.02 1.37
C LEU A 113 -3.21 -4.24 2.29
N ASP A 114 -4.33 -4.34 3.01
CA ASP A 114 -4.62 -5.50 3.84
C ASP A 114 -4.96 -6.78 3.04
N LYS A 115 -5.07 -6.71 1.72
CA LYS A 115 -5.34 -7.89 0.87
C LYS A 115 -4.18 -8.25 -0.04
N MET A 116 -3.03 -7.61 0.14
CA MET A 116 -1.81 -7.98 -0.58
C MET A 116 -1.42 -9.43 -0.29
N ASP A 117 -1.10 -10.16 -1.35
CA ASP A 117 -0.64 -11.54 -1.29
C ASP A 117 0.87 -11.58 -1.53
N ILE A 118 1.60 -12.27 -0.67
CA ILE A 118 3.07 -12.41 -0.76
C ILE A 118 3.41 -13.89 -0.81
N SER A 119 4.13 -14.28 -1.85
CA SER A 119 4.49 -15.67 -2.09
C SER A 119 5.86 -15.80 -2.76
N ILE A 120 6.46 -16.99 -2.66
CA ILE A 120 7.68 -17.30 -3.39
C ILE A 120 7.31 -17.59 -4.84
N LYS A 121 7.93 -16.85 -5.77
CA LYS A 121 7.74 -16.99 -7.21
C LYS A 121 8.72 -18.00 -7.81
N GLU A 122 10.00 -17.90 -7.45
CA GLU A 122 11.05 -18.76 -7.97
C GLU A 122 12.20 -18.92 -6.97
N ILE A 123 12.86 -20.09 -6.98
CA ILE A 123 14.14 -20.33 -6.33
C ILE A 123 15.14 -20.75 -7.40
N SER A 124 16.20 -19.96 -7.58
CA SER A 124 17.23 -20.19 -8.60
C SER A 124 18.59 -20.40 -7.93
N PHE A 125 19.21 -21.55 -8.15
CA PHE A 125 20.53 -21.85 -7.57
C PHE A 125 21.65 -21.13 -8.32
N LEU A 126 22.39 -20.29 -7.60
CA LEU A 126 23.59 -19.60 -8.11
C LEU A 126 24.83 -20.49 -7.96
N SER A 127 24.85 -21.34 -6.93
CA SER A 127 25.85 -22.39 -6.72
C SER A 127 25.29 -23.49 -5.81
N LYS A 128 26.09 -24.51 -5.48
CA LYS A 128 25.71 -25.57 -4.51
C LYS A 128 25.33 -25.04 -3.12
N ASN A 129 25.88 -23.88 -2.75
CA ASN A 129 25.74 -23.27 -1.42
C ASN A 129 25.09 -21.88 -1.46
N LYS A 130 24.55 -21.45 -2.61
CA LYS A 130 23.95 -20.13 -2.75
C LYS A 130 22.77 -20.17 -3.71
N ALA A 131 21.66 -19.58 -3.33
CA ALA A 131 20.47 -19.46 -4.14
C ALA A 131 19.90 -18.05 -4.07
N LYS A 132 19.17 -17.69 -5.11
CA LYS A 132 18.36 -16.50 -5.20
C LYS A 132 16.89 -16.90 -5.06
N VAL A 133 16.15 -16.18 -4.24
CA VAL A 133 14.71 -16.36 -4.05
C VAL A 133 14.01 -15.13 -4.60
N SER A 134 13.12 -15.35 -5.55
CA SER A 134 12.23 -14.33 -6.09
C SER A 134 10.91 -14.38 -5.32
N ILE A 135 10.50 -13.26 -4.74
CA ILE A 135 9.26 -13.09 -4.00
C ILE A 135 8.31 -12.25 -4.83
N SER A 136 7.09 -12.76 -5.03
CA SER A 136 5.98 -12.05 -5.67
C SER A 136 5.11 -11.37 -4.63
N ILE A 137 4.73 -10.13 -4.92
CA ILE A 137 3.77 -9.33 -4.16
C ILE A 137 2.64 -8.97 -5.13
N LYS A 138 1.45 -9.53 -4.91
CA LYS A 138 0.25 -9.26 -5.71
C LYS A 138 -0.70 -8.34 -4.97
N TYR A 139 -1.23 -7.34 -5.67
CA TYR A 139 -2.11 -6.33 -5.10
C TYR A 139 -3.08 -5.78 -6.14
N LYS A 140 -4.19 -5.19 -5.68
CA LYS A 140 -5.11 -4.46 -6.56
C LYS A 140 -4.49 -3.14 -6.98
N ASP A 141 -4.45 -2.87 -8.27
CA ASP A 141 -3.95 -1.59 -8.79
C ASP A 141 -5.07 -0.55 -8.76
N ILE A 142 -5.02 0.32 -7.76
CA ILE A 142 -6.04 1.35 -7.54
C ILE A 142 -5.58 2.74 -7.96
N ASN A 143 -4.46 2.85 -8.68
CA ASN A 143 -3.92 4.15 -9.11
C ASN A 143 -4.81 4.82 -10.17
N ASP A 144 -5.51 4.03 -10.98
CA ASP A 144 -6.36 4.51 -12.06
C ASP A 144 -7.79 4.85 -11.60
N ILE A 145 -8.11 4.67 -10.32
CA ILE A 145 -9.44 5.00 -9.78
C ILE A 145 -9.59 6.53 -9.72
N ASP A 146 -10.47 7.08 -10.55
CA ASP A 146 -10.78 8.51 -10.53
C ASP A 146 -11.71 8.86 -9.36
N THR A 147 -11.09 9.11 -8.19
CA THR A 147 -11.81 9.52 -6.99
C THR A 147 -12.60 10.83 -7.14
N ASP A 148 -12.20 11.74 -8.05
CA ASP A 148 -12.94 13.00 -8.25
C ASP A 148 -14.25 12.74 -8.99
N GLU A 149 -14.20 11.93 -10.06
CA GLU A 149 -15.39 11.51 -10.81
C GLU A 149 -16.37 10.76 -9.90
N ILE A 150 -15.88 9.84 -9.07
CA ILE A 150 -16.72 9.09 -8.13
C ILE A 150 -17.41 10.03 -7.13
N ILE A 151 -16.70 11.03 -6.60
CA ILE A 151 -17.29 12.02 -5.68
C ILE A 151 -18.37 12.83 -6.41
N GLU A 152 -18.10 13.29 -7.63
CA GLU A 152 -19.06 14.06 -8.43
C GLU A 152 -20.33 13.23 -8.74
N GLU A 153 -20.17 11.97 -9.13
CA GLU A 153 -21.28 11.05 -9.34
C GLU A 153 -22.10 10.83 -8.06
N ALA A 154 -21.44 10.64 -6.92
CA ALA A 154 -22.10 10.44 -5.64
C ALA A 154 -22.89 11.70 -5.20
N LEU A 155 -22.36 12.89 -5.44
CA LEU A 155 -23.07 14.16 -5.20
C LEU A 155 -24.34 14.24 -6.06
N LYS A 156 -24.24 13.94 -7.37
CA LYS A 156 -25.38 13.93 -8.29
C LYS A 156 -26.44 12.91 -7.88
N LYS A 157 -26.04 11.66 -7.59
CA LYS A 157 -26.98 10.56 -7.23
C LYS A 157 -27.63 10.76 -5.86
N SER A 158 -26.96 11.42 -4.93
CA SER A 158 -27.55 11.79 -3.64
C SER A 158 -28.51 12.99 -3.73
N GLY A 159 -28.56 13.66 -4.89
CA GLY A 159 -29.42 14.82 -5.14
C GLY A 159 -28.91 16.09 -4.46
N ILE A 160 -27.61 16.16 -4.13
CA ILE A 160 -26.95 17.39 -3.67
C ILE A 160 -26.63 18.24 -4.90
N THR A 161 -27.10 19.48 -4.91
CA THR A 161 -26.87 20.41 -6.00
C THR A 161 -25.73 21.37 -5.70
N ASP A 162 -25.11 21.96 -6.73
CA ASP A 162 -24.04 22.96 -6.56
C ASP A 162 -24.47 24.14 -5.68
N LYS A 163 -25.73 24.60 -5.83
CA LYS A 163 -26.30 25.66 -4.98
C LYS A 163 -26.41 25.26 -3.51
N GLU A 164 -26.61 23.98 -3.23
CA GLU A 164 -26.60 23.47 -1.86
C GLU A 164 -25.17 23.30 -1.33
N LEU A 165 -24.17 23.11 -2.19
CA LEU A 165 -22.76 23.11 -1.79
C LEU A 165 -22.30 24.49 -1.33
N ASP A 166 -22.76 25.57 -1.96
CA ASP A 166 -22.52 26.96 -1.51
C ASP A 166 -23.12 27.25 -0.12
N HIS A 167 -24.18 26.52 0.23
CA HIS A 167 -24.87 26.59 1.51
C HIS A 167 -24.94 25.21 2.18
N PHE A 168 -23.77 24.60 2.37
CA PHE A 168 -23.66 23.21 2.82
C PHE A 168 -24.42 22.93 4.13
N GLU A 169 -24.57 23.94 5.00
CA GLU A 169 -25.35 23.84 6.25
C GLU A 169 -26.84 23.52 6.02
N LYS A 170 -27.35 23.76 4.80
CA LYS A 170 -28.74 23.50 4.42
C LYS A 170 -28.94 22.12 3.79
N VAL A 171 -27.86 21.40 3.48
CA VAL A 171 -27.95 20.05 2.92
C VAL A 171 -28.57 19.12 3.96
N SER A 172 -29.68 18.47 3.61
CA SER A 172 -30.35 17.56 4.55
C SER A 172 -29.47 16.34 4.85
N LYS A 173 -29.53 15.87 6.11
CA LYS A 173 -28.84 14.64 6.54
C LYS A 173 -29.15 13.44 5.63
N ALA A 174 -30.39 13.30 5.17
CA ALA A 174 -30.79 12.20 4.28
C ALA A 174 -30.04 12.19 2.94
N LYS A 175 -29.72 13.37 2.39
CA LYS A 175 -28.89 13.48 1.18
C LYS A 175 -27.43 13.15 1.48
N ILE A 176 -26.89 13.64 2.60
CA ILE A 176 -25.51 13.35 3.03
C ILE A 176 -25.30 11.85 3.28
N ASP A 177 -26.22 11.19 3.96
CA ASP A 177 -26.12 9.75 4.22
C ASP A 177 -26.18 8.94 2.91
N LYS A 178 -27.06 9.32 1.96
CA LYS A 178 -27.08 8.74 0.61
C LYS A 178 -25.78 8.98 -0.15
N PHE A 179 -25.19 10.17 -0.04
CA PHE A 179 -23.90 10.48 -0.65
C PHE A 179 -22.82 9.50 -0.20
N TYR A 180 -22.69 9.28 1.12
CA TYR A 180 -21.69 8.35 1.64
C TYR A 180 -21.94 6.91 1.22
N GLU A 181 -23.19 6.47 1.20
CA GLU A 181 -23.55 5.13 0.72
C GLU A 181 -23.15 4.94 -0.74
N TYR A 182 -23.48 5.90 -1.62
CA TYR A 182 -23.08 5.84 -3.03
C TYR A 182 -21.57 5.88 -3.21
N LEU A 183 -20.88 6.78 -2.49
CA LEU A 183 -19.43 6.92 -2.52
C LEU A 183 -18.75 5.60 -2.15
N GLU A 184 -19.12 5.02 -1.01
CA GLU A 184 -18.50 3.79 -0.51
C GLU A 184 -18.77 2.60 -1.43
N ASN A 185 -20.00 2.46 -1.93
CA ASN A 185 -20.36 1.39 -2.84
C ASN A 185 -19.60 1.49 -4.17
N LYS A 186 -19.50 2.69 -4.74
CA LYS A 186 -18.79 2.89 -6.01
C LYS A 186 -17.29 2.67 -5.86
N ILE A 187 -16.67 3.16 -4.78
CA ILE A 187 -15.24 2.87 -4.49
C ILE A 187 -15.01 1.36 -4.40
N LYS A 188 -15.87 0.62 -3.68
CA LYS A 188 -15.73 -0.85 -3.57
C LYS A 188 -15.89 -1.57 -4.91
N GLU A 189 -16.79 -1.09 -5.76
CA GLU A 189 -16.98 -1.60 -7.12
C GLU A 189 -15.72 -1.39 -7.97
N GLU A 190 -15.20 -0.15 -8.03
CA GLU A 190 -13.99 0.17 -8.79
C GLU A 190 -12.76 -0.60 -8.28
N ILE A 191 -12.58 -0.73 -6.95
CA ILE A 191 -11.50 -1.55 -6.38
C ILE A 191 -11.67 -3.02 -6.76
N LYS A 192 -12.90 -3.55 -6.75
CA LYS A 192 -13.15 -4.95 -7.10
C LYS A 192 -12.83 -5.21 -8.57
N ASP A 193 -13.19 -4.27 -9.44
CA ASP A 193 -13.06 -4.36 -10.89
C ASP A 193 -11.66 -3.97 -11.38
N SER A 194 -10.85 -3.32 -10.54
CA SER A 194 -9.44 -3.03 -10.84
C SER A 194 -8.61 -4.29 -11.09
N ASP A 195 -7.60 -4.18 -11.96
CA ASP A 195 -6.68 -5.28 -12.23
C ASP A 195 -5.76 -5.58 -11.04
N TYR A 196 -5.17 -6.78 -11.07
CA TYR A 196 -4.09 -7.13 -10.16
C TYR A 196 -2.75 -6.76 -10.80
N SER A 197 -1.95 -6.04 -10.04
CA SER A 197 -0.55 -5.80 -10.33
C SER A 197 0.33 -6.76 -9.53
N GLU A 198 1.48 -7.13 -10.10
CA GLU A 198 2.47 -7.98 -9.46
C GLU A 198 3.80 -7.25 -9.42
N SER A 199 4.37 -7.09 -8.23
CA SER A 199 5.75 -6.66 -8.04
C SER A 199 6.60 -7.84 -7.63
N THR A 200 7.87 -7.84 -8.01
CA THR A 200 8.82 -8.90 -7.67
C THR A 200 10.02 -8.29 -6.97
N THR A 201 10.45 -8.92 -5.89
CA THR A 201 11.71 -8.60 -5.21
C THR A 201 12.56 -9.86 -5.10
N GLU A 202 13.87 -9.68 -5.00
CA GLU A 202 14.84 -10.78 -4.97
C GLU A 202 15.67 -10.73 -3.70
N MET A 203 16.02 -11.89 -3.19
CA MET A 203 16.92 -12.00 -2.05
C MET A 203 17.83 -13.22 -2.19
N GLU A 204 18.98 -13.17 -1.53
CA GLU A 204 19.95 -14.27 -1.53
C GLU A 204 19.88 -15.08 -0.25
N ILE A 205 20.07 -16.39 -0.38
CA ILE A 205 20.16 -17.34 0.72
C ILE A 205 21.39 -18.22 0.50
N GLU A 206 22.12 -18.53 1.57
CA GLU A 206 23.41 -19.21 1.50
C GLU A 206 23.48 -20.39 2.48
N LYS A 207 24.27 -21.42 2.16
CA LYS A 207 24.59 -22.48 3.09
C LYS A 207 25.77 -22.07 3.96
N VAL A 208 25.55 -22.02 5.27
CA VAL A 208 26.60 -21.88 6.29
C VAL A 208 26.58 -23.14 7.14
N ASP A 209 27.74 -23.80 7.25
CA ASP A 209 27.91 -25.10 7.91
C ASP A 209 26.92 -26.17 7.42
N GLY A 210 26.64 -26.16 6.11
CA GLY A 210 25.77 -27.14 5.45
C GLY A 210 24.26 -26.90 5.63
N LYS A 211 23.85 -25.81 6.28
CA LYS A 211 22.43 -25.45 6.45
C LYS A 211 22.10 -24.17 5.69
N TRP A 212 20.95 -24.11 5.04
CA TRP A 212 20.50 -22.87 4.40
C TRP A 212 20.17 -21.82 5.45
N GLN A 213 20.69 -20.62 5.25
CA GLN A 213 20.55 -19.49 6.14
C GLN A 213 20.35 -18.22 5.31
N VAL A 214 19.35 -17.44 5.70
CA VAL A 214 19.12 -16.11 5.17
C VAL A 214 19.80 -15.11 6.09
N ASN A 215 20.68 -14.27 5.53
CA ASN A 215 21.20 -13.10 6.23
C ASN A 215 20.24 -11.93 5.99
N PHE A 216 19.20 -11.86 6.82
CA PHE A 216 18.13 -10.87 6.67
C PHE A 216 17.68 -10.40 8.05
N ASP A 217 17.81 -9.09 8.29
CA ASP A 217 17.22 -8.44 9.46
C ASP A 217 15.84 -7.91 9.10
N TYR A 218 14.83 -8.61 9.61
CA TYR A 218 13.44 -8.24 9.42
C TYR A 218 13.10 -6.89 10.07
N ASN A 219 13.68 -6.57 11.22
CA ASN A 219 13.37 -5.32 11.92
C ASN A 219 13.93 -4.13 11.15
N ASP A 220 15.12 -4.28 10.57
CA ASP A 220 15.71 -3.25 9.70
C ASP A 220 14.83 -2.98 8.49
N LEU A 221 14.33 -4.02 7.81
CA LEU A 221 13.39 -3.86 6.69
C LEU A 221 12.13 -3.08 7.10
N ILE A 222 11.53 -3.45 8.25
CA ILE A 222 10.33 -2.76 8.74
C ILE A 222 10.65 -1.30 9.08
N ASN A 223 11.73 -1.04 9.82
CA ASN A 223 12.11 0.32 10.21
C ASN A 223 12.37 1.22 8.99
N GLU A 224 13.04 0.69 7.98
CA GLU A 224 13.24 1.40 6.73
C GLU A 224 11.93 1.67 5.99
N THR A 225 11.04 0.68 5.91
CA THR A 225 9.72 0.86 5.30
C THR A 225 8.94 1.96 6.01
N LEU A 226 8.99 2.00 7.34
CA LEU A 226 8.34 3.02 8.15
C LEU A 226 8.94 4.41 7.91
N LYS A 227 10.26 4.51 7.83
CA LYS A 227 10.95 5.77 7.52
C LYS A 227 10.58 6.29 6.13
N ASN A 228 10.59 5.42 5.13
CA ASN A 228 10.19 5.79 3.76
C ASN A 228 8.75 6.30 3.70
N LEU A 229 7.85 5.72 4.50
CA LEU A 229 6.49 6.24 4.66
C LEU A 229 6.49 7.63 5.29
N GLU A 230 7.22 7.85 6.38
CA GLU A 230 7.34 9.16 7.04
C GLU A 230 7.84 10.23 6.07
N ASP A 231 8.98 9.99 5.41
CA ASP A 231 9.60 10.93 4.45
C ASP A 231 8.61 11.31 3.32
N SER A 232 7.78 10.35 2.90
CA SER A 232 6.80 10.57 1.84
C SER A 232 5.63 11.45 2.29
N PHE A 233 5.10 11.23 3.51
CA PHE A 233 4.06 12.11 4.04
C PHE A 233 4.60 13.51 4.35
N GLU A 234 5.88 13.62 4.77
CA GLU A 234 6.54 14.91 4.93
C GLU A 234 6.65 15.66 3.60
N SER A 235 7.03 14.99 2.50
CA SER A 235 7.12 15.63 1.20
C SER A 235 5.78 16.19 0.73
N MET A 236 4.68 15.47 0.95
CA MET A 236 3.33 15.95 0.59
C MET A 236 2.86 17.14 1.42
N LYS A 237 3.34 17.25 2.67
CA LYS A 237 2.96 18.36 3.53
C LYS A 237 3.56 19.66 3.01
N ASN A 238 4.80 19.62 2.52
CA ASN A 238 5.46 20.80 1.95
C ASN A 238 4.70 21.33 0.73
N ASP A 239 4.05 20.46 -0.05
CA ASP A 239 3.20 20.86 -1.19
C ASP A 239 1.89 21.58 -0.78
N ILE A 240 1.47 21.54 0.50
CA ILE A 240 0.28 22.25 1.01
C ILE A 240 0.64 23.69 1.42
N ASP A 241 1.88 23.90 1.85
CA ASP A 241 2.36 25.19 2.37
C ASP A 241 2.86 26.14 1.26
N ASP A 242 2.96 25.66 0.01
CA ASP A 242 3.28 26.40 -1.22
C ASP A 242 2.03 26.79 -2.04
#